data_AF-A0A7V5CXZ2-F1
#
_entry.id   AF-A0A7V5CXZ2-F1
#
_cell.length_a   1.000
_cell.length_b   1.000
_cell.length_c   1.000
_cell.angle_alpha   90.00
_cell.angle_beta   90.00
_cell.angle_gamma   90.00
#
_symmetry.space_group_name_H-M   'P 1'
#
loop_
_entity.id
_entity.type
_entity.pdbx_description
1 polymer ?
#
loop_
_entity_poly.entity_id
_entity_poly.type
_entity_poly.pdbx_seq_one_letter_code
_entity_poly.pdbx_strand_id
1 'polypeptide(L)'
;MESLKLNNQQGITRRDFLKGAAVVSTAVGVLDSWPEARGNIAAQPAEERNIAMEKFNTYGADLEKMLMLRTYPIAIKMLKSEAEIPQGAVRPKKDRGEHYAMCQVFSLVRRQGMTIAMFIEDHWCFEPIISYGLVETPKDYLEGFTNSFFIANKEAAAKHAREMYRIPYGQYPGMALAPLKIAKFVPDLTMIYCNTAQLRHLLLALRWKNGYQVTSIIDPIGSCVHSVVPSLLKGECWITVPDPGDYERAAALDEEMILTIPTKRLDELMEGVYNFDKNMPFRRFNYSMYPDFQQPPFYEEYFKRWGLDPPKRSR
;
A
#
# COMPACT_ATOMS: atom_id res chain seq x y z
N MET A 1 22.08 -50.30 27.54
CA MET A 1 20.64 -50.59 27.42
C MET A 1 19.94 -49.26 27.62
N GLU A 2 19.22 -48.65 26.69
CA GLU A 2 18.62 -49.16 25.47
C GLU A 2 18.25 -47.94 24.60
N SER A 3 18.54 -48.05 23.31
CA SER A 3 18.29 -47.07 22.26
C SER A 3 16.80 -47.02 21.89
N LEU A 4 16.15 -45.86 21.98
CA LEU A 4 14.83 -45.64 21.41
C LEU A 4 14.97 -45.09 19.98
N LYS A 5 14.83 -46.02 19.03
CA LYS A 5 14.63 -45.77 17.61
C LYS A 5 13.23 -45.16 17.41
N LEU A 6 13.13 -44.03 16.72
CA LEU A 6 11.89 -43.59 16.09
C LEU A 6 11.98 -43.89 14.61
N ASN A 7 11.12 -44.80 14.18
CA ASN A 7 11.00 -45.28 12.83
C ASN A 7 10.22 -44.30 11.95
N ASN A 8 10.66 -44.30 10.71
CA ASN A 8 10.19 -43.62 9.52
C ASN A 8 8.82 -44.17 9.03
N GLN A 9 7.85 -43.30 8.74
CA GLN A 9 6.64 -43.50 7.90
C GLN A 9 6.05 -42.09 7.68
N GLN A 10 5.55 -41.62 6.53
CA GLN A 10 5.39 -42.11 5.17
C GLN A 10 5.05 -40.85 4.34
N GLY A 11 5.63 -40.70 3.14
CA GLY A 11 5.40 -39.54 2.28
C GLY A 11 3.96 -39.45 1.76
N ILE A 12 3.33 -38.29 1.93
CA ILE A 12 2.02 -37.98 1.37
C ILE A 12 2.18 -37.84 -0.15
N THR A 13 1.48 -38.66 -0.92
CA THR A 13 1.55 -38.61 -2.39
C THR A 13 0.47 -37.68 -2.96
N ARG A 14 0.72 -37.12 -4.15
CA ARG A 14 -0.18 -36.19 -4.88
C ARG A 14 -1.64 -36.67 -5.04
N ARG A 15 -1.94 -37.96 -4.83
CA ARG A 15 -3.30 -38.52 -4.93
C ARG A 15 -4.13 -38.34 -3.66
N ASP A 16 -3.51 -38.16 -2.50
CA ASP A 16 -4.22 -37.95 -1.23
C ASP A 16 -4.68 -36.49 -1.07
N PHE A 17 -4.04 -35.57 -1.81
CA PHE A 17 -4.37 -34.14 -1.86
C PHE A 17 -5.74 -33.85 -2.52
N LEU A 18 -6.26 -34.74 -3.37
CA LEU A 18 -7.48 -34.50 -4.15
C LEU A 18 -8.79 -34.91 -3.46
N LYS A 19 -8.75 -35.51 -2.27
CA LYS A 19 -9.95 -36.02 -1.56
C LYS A 19 -10.40 -35.17 -0.36
N GLY A 20 -9.69 -34.11 -0.01
CA GLY A 20 -10.00 -33.24 1.14
C GLY A 20 -10.81 -31.98 0.83
N ALA A 21 -11.21 -31.76 -0.43
CA ALA A 21 -11.91 -30.57 -0.88
C ALA A 21 -13.43 -30.66 -0.64
N ALA A 22 -13.86 -30.79 0.62
CA ALA A 22 -15.27 -30.68 0.99
C ALA A 22 -15.46 -30.46 2.50
N VAL A 23 -14.95 -29.36 3.07
CA VAL A 23 -15.58 -28.73 4.25
C VAL A 23 -15.47 -27.22 4.12
N VAL A 24 -16.62 -26.62 3.85
CA VAL A 24 -16.88 -25.18 3.77
C VAL A 24 -16.65 -24.55 5.14
N SER A 25 -15.77 -23.56 5.24
CA SER A 25 -15.76 -22.60 6.35
C SER A 25 -16.38 -21.29 5.88
N THR A 26 -17.50 -20.97 6.50
CA THR A 26 -18.34 -19.81 6.25
C THR A 26 -17.67 -18.52 6.74
N ALA A 27 -16.90 -17.88 5.86
CA ALA A 27 -16.69 -16.42 5.92
C ALA A 27 -17.82 -15.77 5.10
N VAL A 28 -18.99 -15.66 5.71
CA VAL A 28 -20.13 -14.94 5.10
C VAL A 28 -19.86 -13.45 5.21
N GLY A 29 -19.55 -12.84 4.06
CA GLY A 29 -19.41 -11.40 3.87
C GLY A 29 -18.07 -11.04 3.25
N VAL A 30 -18.10 -10.63 1.98
CA VAL A 30 -17.03 -10.06 1.11
C VAL A 30 -16.48 -10.99 0.01
N LEU A 31 -16.86 -12.26 -0.09
CA LEU A 31 -16.38 -13.13 -1.19
C LEU A 31 -17.08 -12.97 -2.56
N ASP A 32 -18.22 -12.28 -2.65
CA ASP A 32 -19.03 -12.21 -3.89
C ASP A 32 -19.01 -10.85 -4.64
N SER A 33 -18.02 -9.99 -4.40
CA SER A 33 -17.86 -8.80 -5.24
C SER A 33 -16.41 -8.39 -5.39
N TRP A 34 -15.61 -9.26 -6.00
CA TRP A 34 -14.42 -8.80 -6.71
C TRP A 34 -14.92 -8.12 -8.00
N PRO A 35 -14.78 -6.80 -8.20
CA PRO A 35 -15.14 -6.23 -9.48
C PRO A 35 -14.09 -6.70 -10.48
N GLU A 36 -14.51 -7.42 -11.52
CA GLU A 36 -13.84 -7.51 -12.82
C GLU A 36 -13.73 -6.12 -13.50
N ALA A 37 -13.73 -5.02 -12.74
CA ALA A 37 -13.55 -3.66 -13.18
C ALA A 37 -12.08 -3.21 -13.05
N ARG A 38 -11.14 -4.14 -13.28
CA ARG A 38 -9.87 -3.71 -13.89
C ARG A 38 -10.20 -3.53 -15.36
N GLY A 39 -10.36 -2.27 -15.81
CA GLY A 39 -10.10 -2.00 -17.21
C GLY A 39 -8.74 -2.62 -17.50
N ASN A 40 -8.72 -3.71 -18.26
CA ASN A 40 -7.56 -4.59 -18.29
C ASN A 40 -6.50 -3.95 -19.17
N ILE A 41 -5.81 -2.93 -18.64
CA ILE A 41 -4.76 -2.19 -19.35
C ILE A 41 -3.66 -3.18 -19.79
N ALA A 42 -3.48 -4.30 -19.09
CA ALA A 42 -2.59 -5.37 -19.54
C ALA A 42 -3.02 -6.00 -20.89
N ALA A 43 -4.32 -6.08 -21.17
CA ALA A 43 -4.90 -6.60 -22.42
C ALA A 43 -5.05 -5.55 -23.54
N GLN A 44 -4.77 -4.27 -23.27
CA GLN A 44 -4.83 -3.21 -24.28
C GLN A 44 -3.69 -3.32 -25.30
N PRO A 45 -3.82 -2.72 -26.50
CA PRO A 45 -2.72 -2.61 -27.47
C PRO A 45 -1.44 -2.03 -26.85
N ALA A 46 -0.27 -2.40 -27.39
CA ALA A 46 1.02 -1.97 -26.86
C ALA A 46 1.19 -0.44 -26.82
N GLU A 47 0.64 0.26 -27.81
CA GLU A 47 0.67 1.71 -27.89
C GLU A 47 -0.11 2.38 -26.75
N GLU A 48 -1.34 1.92 -26.46
CA GLU A 48 -2.14 2.43 -25.34
C GLU A 48 -1.46 2.21 -23.99
N ARG A 49 -0.81 1.04 -23.82
CA ARG A 49 -0.01 0.76 -22.62
C ARG A 49 1.17 1.71 -22.50
N ASN A 50 1.87 2.02 -23.59
CA ASN A 50 2.99 2.96 -23.59
C ASN A 50 2.54 4.37 -23.20
N ILE A 51 1.44 4.86 -23.79
CA ILE A 51 0.84 6.16 -23.45
C ILE A 51 0.46 6.20 -21.96
N ALA A 52 -0.16 5.14 -21.45
CA ALA A 52 -0.49 5.03 -20.03
C ALA A 52 0.75 5.06 -19.14
N MET A 53 1.81 4.33 -19.50
CA MET A 53 3.08 4.33 -18.75
C MET A 53 3.73 5.73 -18.73
N GLU A 54 3.84 6.41 -19.87
CA GLU A 54 4.40 7.76 -19.97
C GLU A 54 3.62 8.77 -19.12
N LYS A 55 2.29 8.67 -19.12
CA LYS A 55 1.40 9.45 -18.25
C LYS A 55 1.72 9.21 -16.77
N PHE A 56 1.81 7.96 -16.33
CA PHE A 56 2.13 7.65 -14.93
C PHE A 56 3.55 8.05 -14.56
N ASN A 57 4.51 7.94 -15.48
CA ASN A 57 5.86 8.42 -15.26
C ASN A 57 5.88 9.94 -15.04
N THR A 58 5.11 10.68 -15.84
CA THR A 58 4.93 12.13 -15.68
C THR A 58 4.34 12.46 -14.30
N TYR A 59 3.31 11.72 -13.87
CA TYR A 59 2.74 11.89 -12.53
C TYR A 59 3.75 11.64 -11.41
N GLY A 60 4.61 10.64 -11.56
CA GLY A 60 5.71 10.40 -10.62
C GLY A 60 6.63 11.61 -10.49
N ALA A 61 7.07 12.17 -11.62
CA ALA A 61 7.94 13.35 -11.64
C ALA A 61 7.26 14.59 -11.06
N ASP A 62 5.97 14.79 -11.37
CA ASP A 62 5.20 15.93 -10.88
C ASP A 62 4.93 15.83 -9.37
N LEU A 63 4.59 14.66 -8.85
CA LEU A 63 4.43 14.44 -7.40
C LEU A 63 5.73 14.76 -6.65
N GLU A 64 6.88 14.23 -7.14
CA GLU A 64 8.20 14.51 -6.58
C GLU A 64 8.45 16.01 -6.49
N LYS A 65 8.26 16.71 -7.62
CA LYS A 65 8.51 18.14 -7.73
C LYS A 65 7.52 18.93 -6.88
N MET A 66 6.22 18.78 -7.08
CA MET A 66 5.16 19.63 -6.51
C MET A 66 5.05 19.53 -4.99
N LEU A 67 5.27 18.34 -4.44
CA LEU A 67 5.18 18.07 -3.00
C LEU A 67 6.54 18.03 -2.30
N MET A 68 7.63 18.25 -3.04
CA MET A 68 9.00 18.18 -2.52
C MET A 68 9.27 16.84 -1.81
N LEU A 69 8.85 15.73 -2.44
CA LEU A 69 9.04 14.41 -1.85
C LEU A 69 10.54 14.12 -1.72
N ARG A 70 10.95 13.57 -0.56
CA ARG A 70 12.36 13.21 -0.31
C ARG A 70 12.78 11.91 -1.04
N THR A 71 11.81 11.13 -1.49
CA THR A 71 12.00 9.82 -2.11
C THR A 71 10.97 9.61 -3.20
N TYR A 72 11.22 8.68 -4.11
CA TYR A 72 10.33 8.42 -5.22
C TYR A 72 8.99 7.80 -4.78
N PRO A 73 7.86 8.26 -5.34
CA PRO A 73 6.63 7.46 -5.37
C PRO A 73 6.92 6.09 -5.98
N ILE A 74 6.34 5.04 -5.40
CA ILE A 74 6.57 3.65 -5.81
C ILE A 74 5.38 3.20 -6.67
N ALA A 75 5.66 2.76 -7.90
CA ALA A 75 4.73 1.97 -8.71
C ALA A 75 4.76 0.51 -8.26
N ILE A 76 3.60 -0.08 -8.03
CA ILE A 76 3.45 -1.49 -7.64
C ILE A 76 2.52 -2.18 -8.62
N LYS A 77 2.95 -3.34 -9.14
CA LYS A 77 2.16 -4.20 -10.02
C LYS A 77 2.16 -5.63 -9.49
N MET A 78 0.98 -6.23 -9.36
CA MET A 78 0.87 -7.65 -9.07
C MET A 78 1.10 -8.45 -10.35
N LEU A 79 1.95 -9.47 -10.29
CA LEU A 79 2.33 -10.29 -11.45
C LEU A 79 1.48 -11.55 -11.49
N LYS A 80 1.02 -11.95 -12.68
CA LYS A 80 0.35 -13.23 -12.92
C LYS A 80 1.30 -14.36 -13.28
N SER A 81 2.52 -14.05 -13.70
CA SER A 81 3.57 -15.02 -14.00
C SER A 81 4.94 -14.36 -14.02
N GLU A 82 6.02 -15.15 -14.06
CA GLU A 82 7.37 -14.63 -14.27
C GLU A 82 7.55 -13.91 -15.63
N ALA A 83 6.73 -14.25 -16.63
CA ALA A 83 6.80 -13.60 -17.95
C ALA A 83 6.40 -12.12 -17.91
N GLU A 84 5.75 -11.67 -16.83
CA GLU A 84 5.37 -10.27 -16.63
C GLU A 84 6.43 -9.44 -15.90
N ILE A 85 7.57 -10.03 -15.52
CA ILE A 85 8.66 -9.31 -14.87
C ILE A 85 9.17 -8.20 -15.80
N PRO A 86 9.16 -6.93 -15.35
CA PRO A 86 9.58 -5.83 -16.21
C PRO A 86 11.08 -5.90 -16.49
N GLN A 87 11.48 -5.47 -17.68
CA GLN A 87 12.88 -5.48 -18.10
C GLN A 87 13.75 -4.65 -17.15
N GLY A 88 14.82 -5.26 -16.64
CA GLY A 88 15.76 -4.63 -15.70
C GLY A 88 15.35 -4.75 -14.24
N ALA A 89 14.26 -5.45 -13.92
CA ALA A 89 13.93 -5.82 -12.55
C ALA A 89 14.95 -6.82 -11.99
N VAL A 90 15.41 -6.57 -10.77
CA VAL A 90 16.22 -7.53 -10.00
C VAL A 90 15.28 -8.51 -9.30
N ARG A 91 15.59 -9.81 -9.39
CA ARG A 91 15.04 -10.88 -8.54
C ARG A 91 16.04 -11.19 -7.43
N PRO A 92 15.84 -10.71 -6.18
CA PRO A 92 16.86 -10.75 -5.12
C PRO A 92 17.52 -12.12 -4.93
N LYS A 93 16.72 -13.19 -4.82
CA LYS A 93 17.25 -14.53 -4.58
C LYS A 93 17.93 -15.09 -5.82
N LYS A 94 17.27 -14.97 -6.97
CA LYS A 94 17.72 -15.55 -8.24
C LYS A 94 19.00 -14.89 -8.76
N ASP A 95 19.07 -13.56 -8.70
CA ASP A 95 20.13 -12.79 -9.33
C ASP A 95 21.29 -12.48 -8.37
N ARG A 96 21.03 -12.47 -7.05
CA ARG A 96 22.03 -12.06 -6.04
C ARG A 96 22.21 -13.06 -4.89
N GLY A 97 21.35 -14.07 -4.77
CA GLY A 97 21.37 -14.98 -3.62
C GLY A 97 20.86 -14.35 -2.31
N GLU A 98 20.26 -13.17 -2.39
CA GLU A 98 19.82 -12.35 -1.25
C GLU A 98 18.33 -12.54 -0.96
N HIS A 99 17.89 -12.11 0.21
CA HIS A 99 16.47 -12.07 0.58
C HIS A 99 16.18 -10.74 1.28
N TYR A 100 14.97 -10.22 1.12
CA TYR A 100 14.57 -8.95 1.72
C TYR A 100 13.22 -9.04 2.43
N ALA A 101 13.08 -8.29 3.53
CA ALA A 101 11.76 -7.94 4.02
C ALA A 101 11.08 -6.97 3.04
N MET A 102 9.76 -7.01 2.94
CA MET A 102 9.05 -6.19 1.94
C MET A 102 9.23 -4.68 2.16
N CYS A 103 9.30 -4.22 3.42
CA CYS A 103 9.62 -2.83 3.74
C CYS A 103 11.00 -2.41 3.20
N GLN A 104 12.01 -3.28 3.27
CA GLN A 104 13.34 -3.00 2.69
C GLN A 104 13.25 -2.81 1.19
N VAL A 105 12.45 -3.63 0.49
CA VAL A 105 12.21 -3.49 -0.95
C VAL A 105 11.57 -2.15 -1.28
N PHE A 106 10.58 -1.70 -0.50
CA PHE A 106 10.02 -0.35 -0.67
C PHE A 106 11.10 0.73 -0.54
N SER A 107 11.99 0.59 0.45
CA SER A 107 13.12 1.51 0.65
C SER A 107 14.16 1.47 -0.47
N LEU A 108 14.52 0.29 -0.98
CA LEU A 108 15.39 0.15 -2.15
C LEU A 108 14.79 0.86 -3.37
N VAL A 109 13.49 0.71 -3.59
CA VAL A 109 12.80 1.36 -4.72
C VAL A 109 12.77 2.88 -4.54
N ARG A 110 12.23 3.37 -3.41
CA ARG A 110 12.01 4.81 -3.20
C ARG A 110 13.30 5.61 -2.99
N ARG A 111 14.36 5.00 -2.43
CA ARG A 111 15.62 5.69 -2.10
C ARG A 111 16.73 5.41 -3.11
N GLN A 112 16.83 4.19 -3.61
CA GLN A 112 17.92 3.79 -4.52
C GLN A 112 17.48 3.71 -5.98
N GLY A 113 16.20 3.92 -6.28
CA GLY A 113 15.69 3.93 -7.64
C GLY A 113 15.62 2.54 -8.29
N MET A 114 15.70 1.47 -7.49
CA MET A 114 15.74 0.10 -8.03
C MET A 114 14.39 -0.33 -8.59
N THR A 115 14.43 -1.14 -9.65
CA THR A 115 13.27 -1.95 -10.07
C THR A 115 13.48 -3.37 -9.54
N ILE A 116 12.51 -3.89 -8.77
CA ILE A 116 12.62 -5.18 -8.08
C ILE A 116 11.36 -5.99 -8.35
N ALA A 117 11.54 -7.29 -8.61
CA ALA A 117 10.46 -8.27 -8.61
C ALA A 117 10.61 -9.18 -7.39
N MET A 118 9.53 -9.38 -6.65
CA MET A 118 9.47 -10.21 -5.44
C MET A 118 8.54 -11.41 -5.67
N PHE A 119 9.10 -12.61 -5.48
CA PHE A 119 8.40 -13.88 -5.42
C PHE A 119 8.64 -14.53 -4.05
N ILE A 120 7.99 -15.66 -3.77
CA ILE A 120 8.01 -16.30 -2.45
C ILE A 120 9.42 -16.52 -1.89
N GLU A 121 10.37 -16.94 -2.74
CA GLU A 121 11.75 -17.22 -2.36
C GLU A 121 12.61 -15.97 -2.12
N ASP A 122 12.13 -14.78 -2.52
CA ASP A 122 12.85 -13.51 -2.33
C ASP A 122 12.58 -12.90 -0.94
N HIS A 123 11.52 -13.35 -0.26
CA HIS A 123 11.07 -12.78 1.01
C HIS A 123 11.90 -13.26 2.21
N TRP A 124 12.15 -12.33 3.15
CA TRP A 124 12.76 -12.59 4.47
C TRP A 124 11.84 -12.23 5.65
N CYS A 125 10.55 -12.02 5.37
CA CYS A 125 9.53 -11.74 6.39
C CYS A 125 8.28 -12.57 6.09
N PHE A 126 7.71 -13.21 7.12
CA PHE A 126 6.59 -14.14 6.98
C PHE A 126 5.26 -13.45 6.62
N GLU A 127 5.04 -12.25 7.15
CA GLU A 127 3.76 -11.54 7.04
C GLU A 127 3.36 -11.26 5.57
N PRO A 128 4.22 -10.72 4.69
CA PRO A 128 3.88 -10.56 3.27
C PRO A 128 3.70 -11.91 2.55
N ILE A 129 4.41 -12.98 2.94
CA ILE A 129 4.24 -14.31 2.30
C ILE A 129 2.80 -14.80 2.50
N ILE A 130 2.28 -14.67 3.73
CA ILE A 130 0.90 -15.05 4.05
C ILE A 130 -0.09 -14.07 3.42
N SER A 131 0.10 -12.76 3.65
CA SER A 131 -0.91 -11.75 3.35
C SER A 131 -0.98 -11.35 1.87
N TYR A 132 0.07 -11.61 1.09
CA TYR A 132 0.04 -11.52 -0.38
C TYR A 132 -0.43 -12.82 -1.05
N GLY A 133 -0.81 -13.85 -0.28
CA GLY A 133 -1.39 -15.08 -0.81
C GLY A 133 -0.37 -15.98 -1.51
N LEU A 134 0.92 -15.91 -1.13
CA LEU A 134 1.97 -16.77 -1.70
C LEU A 134 1.96 -18.19 -1.12
N VAL A 135 1.30 -18.37 0.04
CA VAL A 135 1.05 -19.66 0.69
C VAL A 135 -0.39 -19.73 1.17
N GLU A 136 -0.91 -20.94 1.36
CA GLU A 136 -2.16 -21.13 2.11
C GLU A 136 -1.98 -20.60 3.54
N THR A 137 -2.97 -19.87 4.05
CA THR A 137 -2.87 -19.27 5.38
C THR A 137 -2.74 -20.37 6.44
N PRO A 138 -1.64 -20.41 7.21
CA PRO A 138 -1.44 -21.44 8.24
C PRO A 138 -2.52 -21.41 9.33
N LYS A 139 -2.89 -22.58 9.86
CA LYS A 139 -3.92 -22.69 10.91
C LYS A 139 -3.50 -22.00 12.21
N ASP A 140 -2.26 -22.21 12.63
CA ASP A 140 -1.67 -21.60 13.82
C ASP A 140 -1.60 -20.06 13.71
N TYR A 141 -1.36 -19.52 12.51
CA TYR A 141 -1.49 -18.08 12.26
C TYR A 141 -2.92 -17.59 12.56
N LEU A 142 -3.96 -18.28 12.06
CA LEU A 142 -5.37 -17.94 12.31
C LEU A 142 -5.79 -18.14 13.78
N GLU A 143 -5.09 -19.00 14.50
CA GLU A 143 -5.20 -19.20 15.95
C GLU A 143 -4.44 -18.12 16.74
N GLY A 144 -3.80 -17.18 16.06
CA GLY A 144 -3.16 -16.01 16.67
C GLY A 144 -1.71 -16.24 17.09
N PHE A 145 -1.02 -17.28 16.59
CA PHE A 145 0.34 -17.61 16.99
C PHE A 145 1.30 -16.43 16.89
N THR A 146 1.35 -15.75 15.74
CA THR A 146 2.21 -14.59 15.50
C THR A 146 1.73 -13.34 16.24
N ASN A 147 0.42 -13.12 16.26
CA ASN A 147 -0.22 -11.98 16.91
C ASN A 147 -0.09 -12.00 18.44
N SER A 148 0.04 -13.19 19.03
CA SER A 148 0.21 -13.35 20.48
C SER A 148 1.50 -12.72 21.03
N PHE A 149 2.44 -12.37 20.16
CA PHE A 149 3.64 -11.63 20.55
C PHE A 149 3.30 -10.19 20.99
N PHE A 150 2.30 -9.55 20.38
CA PHE A 150 1.90 -8.18 20.69
C PHE A 150 0.53 -8.09 21.39
N ILE A 151 -0.28 -9.15 21.33
CA ILE A 151 -1.64 -9.20 21.88
C ILE A 151 -1.71 -10.28 22.96
N ALA A 152 -1.74 -9.87 24.23
CA ALA A 152 -1.72 -10.78 25.38
C ALA A 152 -2.98 -11.67 25.48
N ASN A 153 -4.13 -11.17 25.04
CA ASN A 153 -5.37 -11.94 25.01
C ASN A 153 -5.39 -12.83 23.75
N LYS A 154 -5.38 -14.16 23.95
CA LYS A 154 -5.25 -15.14 22.86
C LYS A 154 -6.45 -15.12 21.92
N GLU A 155 -7.65 -15.00 22.45
CA GLU A 155 -8.88 -14.93 21.66
C GLU A 155 -8.88 -13.68 20.77
N ALA A 156 -8.41 -12.54 21.30
CA ALA A 156 -8.23 -11.30 20.57
C ALA A 156 -7.11 -11.41 19.52
N ALA A 157 -5.99 -12.08 19.83
CA ALA A 157 -4.91 -12.33 18.88
C ALA A 157 -5.40 -13.17 17.68
N ALA A 158 -6.18 -14.23 17.95
CA ALA A 158 -6.77 -15.08 16.92
C ALA A 158 -7.83 -14.33 16.11
N LYS A 159 -8.66 -13.50 16.77
CA LYS A 159 -9.64 -12.64 16.07
C LYS A 159 -8.93 -11.66 15.14
N HIS A 160 -7.90 -10.99 15.62
CA HIS A 160 -7.11 -10.03 14.85
C HIS A 160 -6.47 -10.70 13.62
N ALA A 161 -5.84 -11.87 13.80
CA ALA A 161 -5.27 -12.65 12.71
C ALA A 161 -6.30 -13.01 11.63
N ARG A 162 -7.55 -13.31 12.02
CA ARG A 162 -8.66 -13.62 11.12
C ARG A 162 -9.23 -12.40 10.39
N GLU A 163 -9.17 -11.23 10.99
CA GLU A 163 -9.67 -9.96 10.41
C GLU A 163 -8.64 -9.27 9.48
N MET A 164 -7.38 -9.67 9.53
CA MET A 164 -6.32 -9.14 8.65
C MET A 164 -6.66 -9.31 7.16
N TYR A 165 -6.46 -8.26 6.37
CA TYR A 165 -6.68 -8.32 4.92
C TYR A 165 -5.62 -9.20 4.26
N ARG A 166 -6.07 -10.18 3.46
CA ARG A 166 -5.20 -11.11 2.76
C ARG A 166 -5.66 -11.28 1.32
N ILE A 167 -4.72 -11.29 0.39
CA ILE A 167 -4.98 -11.69 -0.99
C ILE A 167 -5.31 -13.20 -1.00
N PRO A 168 -6.34 -13.64 -1.74
CA PRO A 168 -6.60 -15.07 -1.95
C PRO A 168 -5.36 -15.84 -2.40
N TYR A 169 -5.13 -17.01 -1.78
CA TYR A 169 -3.98 -17.85 -2.10
C TYR A 169 -3.90 -18.18 -3.60
N GLY A 170 -2.69 -18.09 -4.16
CA GLY A 170 -2.39 -18.44 -5.54
C GLY A 170 -2.86 -17.43 -6.59
N GLN A 171 -3.44 -16.29 -6.18
CA GLN A 171 -3.96 -15.31 -7.11
C GLN A 171 -2.87 -14.53 -7.87
N TYR A 172 -1.74 -14.27 -7.23
CA TYR A 172 -0.57 -13.61 -7.81
C TYR A 172 0.70 -14.29 -7.28
N PRO A 173 1.53 -14.91 -8.15
CA PRO A 173 2.79 -15.53 -7.70
C PRO A 173 3.88 -14.54 -7.27
N GLY A 174 3.74 -13.25 -7.60
CA GLY A 174 4.71 -12.23 -7.23
C GLY A 174 4.25 -10.81 -7.52
N MET A 175 5.14 -9.84 -7.30
CA MET A 175 4.90 -8.41 -7.55
C MET A 175 6.15 -7.73 -8.09
N ALA A 176 5.98 -6.69 -8.90
CA ALA A 176 7.04 -5.81 -9.37
C ALA A 176 6.87 -4.40 -8.81
N LEU A 177 8.01 -3.78 -8.47
CA LEU A 177 8.08 -2.45 -7.91
C LEU A 177 9.15 -1.63 -8.63
N ALA A 178 8.85 -0.35 -8.87
CA ALA A 178 9.79 0.60 -9.47
C ALA A 178 9.46 2.02 -9.00
N PRO A 179 10.39 2.99 -9.11
CA PRO A 179 10.03 4.39 -8.97
C PRO A 179 9.02 4.75 -10.06
N LEU A 180 7.92 5.38 -9.67
CA LEU A 180 6.79 5.66 -10.56
C LEU A 180 7.23 6.41 -11.82
N LYS A 181 8.17 7.33 -11.71
CA LYS A 181 8.71 8.13 -12.82
C LYS A 181 9.51 7.37 -13.89
N ILE A 182 9.92 6.13 -13.62
CA ILE A 182 10.67 5.29 -14.58
C ILE A 182 10.09 3.87 -14.71
N ALA A 183 8.91 3.63 -14.14
CA ALA A 183 8.28 2.32 -14.17
C ALA A 183 7.97 1.90 -15.61
N LYS A 184 8.47 0.73 -16.02
CA LYS A 184 8.22 0.11 -17.35
C LYS A 184 6.99 -0.81 -17.33
N PHE A 185 6.02 -0.46 -16.50
CA PHE A 185 4.75 -1.15 -16.38
C PHE A 185 3.68 -0.17 -15.88
N VAL A 186 2.42 -0.43 -16.24
CA VAL A 186 1.29 0.28 -15.64
C VAL A 186 1.07 -0.27 -14.22
N PRO A 187 1.11 0.57 -13.17
CA PRO A 187 0.90 0.12 -11.80
C PRO A 187 -0.54 -0.33 -11.56
N ASP A 188 -0.73 -1.21 -10.58
CA ASP A 188 -2.02 -1.43 -9.91
C ASP A 188 -2.21 -0.41 -8.77
N LEU A 189 -1.11 -0.07 -8.08
CA LEU A 189 -1.06 0.86 -6.96
C LEU A 189 0.13 1.83 -7.10
N THR A 190 -0.06 3.04 -6.60
CA THR A 190 1.02 4.00 -6.32
C THR A 190 1.13 4.19 -4.82
N MET A 191 2.31 3.97 -4.26
CA MET A 191 2.59 4.16 -2.83
C MET A 191 3.52 5.36 -2.64
N ILE A 192 3.18 6.25 -1.71
CA ILE A 192 3.92 7.47 -1.41
C ILE A 192 4.23 7.48 0.08
N TYR A 193 5.52 7.41 0.41
CA TYR A 193 5.98 7.79 1.75
C TYR A 193 6.07 9.32 1.81
N CYS A 194 5.40 9.91 2.79
CA CYS A 194 5.23 11.35 2.91
C CYS A 194 5.18 11.75 4.38
N ASN A 195 5.64 12.95 4.72
CA ASN A 195 5.44 13.46 6.07
C ASN A 195 4.00 13.95 6.28
N THR A 196 3.63 14.28 7.51
CA THR A 196 2.27 14.74 7.85
C THR A 196 1.82 15.98 7.08
N ALA A 197 2.73 16.90 6.75
CA ALA A 197 2.40 18.10 5.97
C ALA A 197 2.09 17.75 4.49
N GLN A 198 2.88 16.85 3.90
CA GLN A 198 2.66 16.34 2.55
C GLN A 198 1.39 15.49 2.48
N LEU A 199 1.15 14.63 3.47
CA LEU A 199 -0.08 13.83 3.59
C LEU A 199 -1.31 14.74 3.63
N ARG A 200 -1.31 15.79 4.46
CA ARG A 200 -2.40 16.78 4.49
C ARG A 200 -2.68 17.34 3.09
N HIS A 201 -1.63 17.70 2.35
CA HIS A 201 -1.78 18.27 1.01
C HIS A 201 -2.32 17.26 -0.01
N LEU A 202 -1.84 16.01 0.02
CA LEU A 202 -2.35 14.91 -0.79
C LEU A 202 -3.83 14.62 -0.52
N LEU A 203 -4.24 14.66 0.76
CA LEU A 203 -5.64 14.46 1.14
C LEU A 203 -6.54 15.62 0.73
N LEU A 204 -6.03 16.87 0.78
CA LEU A 204 -6.74 18.01 0.20
C LEU A 204 -6.92 17.83 -1.32
N ALA A 205 -5.87 17.43 -2.03
CA ALA A 205 -5.92 17.16 -3.47
C ALA A 205 -6.98 16.12 -3.83
N LEU A 206 -7.01 14.98 -3.13
CA LEU A 206 -8.05 13.96 -3.29
C LEU A 206 -9.47 14.50 -3.03
N ARG A 207 -9.62 15.38 -2.03
CA ARG A 207 -10.92 15.99 -1.69
C ARG A 207 -11.40 16.98 -2.74
N TRP A 208 -10.51 17.61 -3.50
CA TRP A 208 -10.81 18.81 -4.29
C TRP A 208 -12.00 18.64 -5.25
N LYS A 209 -12.00 17.58 -6.06
CA LYS A 209 -12.99 17.41 -7.14
C LYS A 209 -14.35 16.97 -6.62
N ASN A 210 -14.35 15.93 -5.77
CA ASN A 210 -15.58 15.21 -5.39
C ASN A 210 -15.74 15.01 -3.88
N GLY A 211 -14.91 15.64 -3.06
CA GLY A 211 -14.98 15.49 -1.61
C GLY A 211 -14.44 14.15 -1.09
N TYR A 212 -13.65 13.40 -1.87
CA TYR A 212 -13.18 12.07 -1.48
C TYR A 212 -12.46 12.09 -0.12
N GLN A 213 -12.92 11.24 0.79
CA GLN A 213 -12.36 11.08 2.12
C GLN A 213 -11.69 9.70 2.23
N VAL A 214 -10.43 9.70 2.63
CA VAL A 214 -9.70 8.47 2.90
C VAL A 214 -10.02 7.96 4.29
N THR A 215 -10.45 6.70 4.38
CA THR A 215 -10.70 6.00 5.65
C THR A 215 -9.81 4.78 5.70
N SER A 216 -9.12 4.57 6.82
CA SER A 216 -8.17 3.47 6.97
C SER A 216 -8.19 2.96 8.40
N ILE A 217 -7.88 1.69 8.56
CA ILE A 217 -7.47 1.11 9.84
C ILE A 217 -5.97 1.33 9.93
N ILE A 218 -5.54 2.03 10.99
CA ILE A 218 -4.12 2.31 11.25
C ILE A 218 -3.67 1.34 12.34
N ASP A 219 -2.90 0.33 11.94
CA ASP A 219 -2.34 -0.68 12.82
C ASP A 219 -0.82 -0.46 12.98
N PRO A 220 -0.25 -0.63 14.19
CA PRO A 220 1.18 -0.46 14.41
C PRO A 220 2.05 -1.61 13.86
N ILE A 221 1.46 -2.71 13.36
CA ILE A 221 2.18 -3.87 12.83
C ILE A 221 1.69 -4.21 11.42
N GLY A 222 2.60 -4.71 10.57
CA GLY A 222 2.23 -5.17 9.23
C GLY A 222 2.04 -4.04 8.22
N SER A 223 2.78 -2.95 8.38
CA SER A 223 2.75 -1.77 7.50
C SER A 223 2.89 -2.13 6.02
N CYS A 224 3.72 -3.11 5.69
CA CYS A 224 3.88 -3.55 4.30
C CYS A 224 2.64 -4.24 3.71
N VAL A 225 1.84 -4.89 4.56
CA VAL A 225 0.56 -5.49 4.16
C VAL A 225 -0.52 -4.42 4.07
N HIS A 226 -0.65 -3.58 5.11
CA HIS A 226 -1.63 -2.49 5.14
C HIS A 226 -1.45 -1.47 4.02
N SER A 227 -0.20 -1.25 3.58
CA SER A 227 0.10 -0.34 2.47
C SER A 227 -0.22 -0.93 1.09
N VAL A 228 -0.55 -2.22 0.96
CA VAL A 228 -0.80 -2.87 -0.34
C VAL A 228 -2.18 -3.51 -0.40
N VAL A 229 -2.47 -4.45 0.50
CA VAL A 229 -3.62 -5.36 0.37
C VAL A 229 -4.97 -4.64 0.46
N PRO A 230 -5.23 -3.74 1.43
CA PRO A 230 -6.51 -3.05 1.51
C PRO A 230 -6.82 -2.23 0.26
N SER A 231 -5.86 -1.46 -0.24
CA SER A 231 -6.02 -0.67 -1.47
C SER A 231 -6.21 -1.55 -2.70
N LEU A 232 -5.51 -2.69 -2.77
CA LEU A 232 -5.65 -3.63 -3.88
C LEU A 232 -7.04 -4.26 -3.93
N LEU A 233 -7.55 -4.72 -2.78
CA LEU A 233 -8.81 -5.44 -2.69
C LEU A 233 -10.03 -4.52 -2.75
N LYS A 234 -10.00 -3.38 -2.05
CA LYS A 234 -11.13 -2.44 -1.99
C LYS A 234 -11.12 -1.44 -3.16
N GLY A 235 -9.97 -1.20 -3.77
CA GLY A 235 -9.81 -0.14 -4.75
C GLY A 235 -10.04 1.25 -4.14
N GLU A 236 -9.65 1.43 -2.89
CA GLU A 236 -9.71 2.70 -2.17
C GLU A 236 -8.30 3.13 -1.74
N CYS A 237 -8.09 4.43 -1.56
CA CYS A 237 -6.83 4.92 -0.99
C CYS A 237 -6.70 4.43 0.46
N TRP A 238 -5.47 4.21 0.92
CA TRP A 238 -5.21 3.74 2.27
C TRP A 238 -4.04 4.48 2.90
N ILE A 239 -4.20 4.88 4.16
CA ILE A 239 -3.14 5.49 4.98
C ILE A 239 -2.59 4.41 5.90
N THR A 240 -1.28 4.33 6.01
CA THR A 240 -0.59 3.37 6.88
C THR A 240 0.50 4.08 7.68
N VAL A 241 0.63 3.70 8.95
CA VAL A 241 1.76 4.10 9.80
C VAL A 241 2.89 3.08 9.60
N PRO A 242 4.16 3.52 9.42
CA PRO A 242 5.29 2.60 9.41
C PRO A 242 5.35 1.79 10.70
N ASP A 243 5.56 0.48 10.57
CA ASP A 243 5.72 -0.42 11.73
C ASP A 243 7.19 -0.47 12.19
N PRO A 244 7.51 -1.16 13.32
CA PRO A 244 8.90 -1.27 13.78
C PRO A 244 9.84 -1.87 12.72
N GLY A 245 9.36 -2.74 11.84
CA GLY A 245 10.17 -3.30 10.77
C GLY A 245 10.49 -2.29 9.66
N ASP A 246 9.52 -1.46 9.29
CA ASP A 246 9.71 -0.38 8.32
C ASP A 246 10.64 0.71 8.90
N TYR A 247 10.49 1.04 10.18
CA TYR A 247 11.38 1.96 10.89
C TYR A 247 12.80 1.39 11.01
N GLU A 248 12.98 0.27 11.72
CA GLU A 248 14.31 -0.24 12.11
C GLU A 248 15.09 -0.84 10.94
N ARG A 249 14.42 -1.54 10.02
CA ARG A 249 15.09 -2.30 8.94
C ARG A 249 15.02 -1.61 7.59
N ALA A 250 14.04 -0.75 7.37
CA ALA A 250 13.85 -0.04 6.11
C ALA A 250 14.05 1.47 6.22
N ALA A 251 14.38 2.00 7.40
CA ALA A 251 14.67 3.41 7.62
C ALA A 251 13.54 4.35 7.17
N ALA A 252 12.29 3.99 7.47
CA ALA A 252 11.21 4.97 7.54
C ALA A 252 11.53 5.99 8.64
N LEU A 253 11.20 7.27 8.41
CA LEU A 253 11.47 8.32 9.41
C LEU A 253 10.30 8.48 10.38
N ASP A 254 10.55 9.03 11.56
CA ASP A 254 9.54 9.25 12.61
C ASP A 254 8.35 10.09 12.12
N GLU A 255 8.59 11.03 11.20
CA GLU A 255 7.56 11.90 10.64
C GLU A 255 6.82 11.31 9.43
N GLU A 256 7.25 10.15 8.92
CA GLU A 256 6.71 9.55 7.70
C GLU A 256 5.41 8.76 7.96
N MET A 257 4.49 8.93 7.02
CA MET A 257 3.28 8.16 6.83
C MET A 257 3.28 7.62 5.40
N ILE A 258 2.51 6.57 5.15
CA ILE A 258 2.38 5.96 3.83
C ILE A 258 0.97 6.22 3.32
N LEU A 259 0.86 6.76 2.10
CA LEU A 259 -0.39 6.84 1.36
C LEU A 259 -0.31 5.94 0.12
N THR A 260 -1.24 5.00 0.00
CA THR A 260 -1.39 4.16 -1.18
C THR A 260 -2.63 4.54 -1.96
N ILE A 261 -2.49 4.66 -3.28
CA ILE A 261 -3.50 5.10 -4.23
C ILE A 261 -3.67 4.03 -5.30
N PRO A 262 -4.87 3.43 -5.45
CA PRO A 262 -5.17 2.57 -6.59
C PRO A 262 -5.11 3.36 -7.91
N THR A 263 -4.62 2.74 -8.98
CA THR A 263 -4.43 3.41 -10.28
C THR A 263 -5.67 4.12 -10.80
N LYS A 264 -6.87 3.56 -10.57
CA LYS A 264 -8.15 4.17 -10.96
C LYS A 264 -8.44 5.52 -10.28
N ARG A 265 -7.76 5.86 -9.18
CA ARG A 265 -7.88 7.12 -8.44
C ARG A 265 -6.69 8.06 -8.60
N LEU A 266 -5.63 7.62 -9.29
CA LEU A 266 -4.44 8.43 -9.43
C LEU A 266 -4.70 9.68 -10.30
N ASP A 267 -5.54 9.57 -11.32
CA ASP A 267 -5.99 10.74 -12.10
C ASP A 267 -6.72 11.77 -11.23
N GLU A 268 -7.65 11.32 -10.38
CA GLU A 268 -8.39 12.18 -9.45
C GLU A 268 -7.44 12.89 -8.47
N LEU A 269 -6.44 12.19 -7.94
CA LEU A 269 -5.40 12.80 -7.12
C LEU A 269 -4.63 13.88 -7.90
N MET A 270 -4.14 13.56 -9.10
CA MET A 270 -3.29 14.46 -9.88
C MET A 270 -4.03 15.71 -10.34
N GLU A 271 -5.31 15.60 -10.71
CA GLU A 271 -6.16 16.77 -10.97
C GLU A 271 -6.19 17.72 -9.76
N GLY A 272 -6.36 17.18 -8.55
CA GLY A 272 -6.32 17.94 -7.31
C GLY A 272 -4.94 18.57 -7.04
N VAL A 273 -3.86 17.81 -7.25
CA VAL A 273 -2.49 18.30 -7.08
C VAL A 273 -2.22 19.48 -8.02
N TYR A 274 -2.57 19.37 -9.30
CA TYR A 274 -2.40 20.46 -10.26
C TYR A 274 -3.27 21.68 -9.95
N ASN A 275 -4.48 21.48 -9.43
CA ASN A 275 -5.31 22.60 -8.98
C ASN A 275 -4.67 23.34 -7.80
N PHE A 276 -4.20 22.60 -6.78
CA PHE A 276 -3.59 23.24 -5.62
C PHE A 276 -2.22 23.83 -5.92
N ASP A 277 -1.42 23.26 -6.83
CA ASP A 277 -0.14 23.87 -7.20
C ASP A 277 -0.30 25.27 -7.81
N LYS A 278 -1.43 25.54 -8.48
CA LYS A 278 -1.77 26.88 -9.01
C LYS A 278 -2.25 27.85 -7.93
N ASN A 279 -3.09 27.39 -7.01
CA ASN A 279 -3.85 28.28 -6.11
C ASN A 279 -3.29 28.35 -4.69
N MET A 280 -2.82 27.22 -4.15
CA MET A 280 -2.31 27.08 -2.79
C MET A 280 -1.20 26.01 -2.77
N PRO A 281 -0.06 26.23 -3.47
CA PRO A 281 0.95 25.20 -3.63
C PRO A 281 1.52 24.79 -2.28
N PHE A 282 1.83 23.49 -2.13
CA PHE A 282 2.43 22.93 -0.91
C PHE A 282 3.61 23.77 -0.39
N ARG A 283 4.49 24.20 -1.30
CA ARG A 283 5.68 25.04 -1.04
C ARG A 283 5.40 26.40 -0.38
N ARG A 284 4.16 26.89 -0.44
CA ARG A 284 3.78 28.20 0.13
C ARG A 284 3.11 28.08 1.49
N PHE A 285 2.89 26.88 2.01
CA PHE A 285 2.43 26.72 3.39
C PHE A 285 3.48 27.25 4.36
N ASN A 286 3.07 28.18 5.22
CA ASN A 286 3.90 28.81 6.21
C ASN A 286 3.23 28.78 7.59
N TYR A 287 4.05 28.87 8.64
CA TYR A 287 3.53 29.08 9.99
C TYR A 287 3.09 30.53 10.15
N SER A 288 1.91 30.71 10.71
CA SER A 288 1.28 32.00 10.92
C SER A 288 0.55 31.94 12.25
N MET A 289 1.17 32.45 13.32
CA MET A 289 0.62 32.45 14.68
C MET A 289 0.45 33.89 15.16
N TYR A 290 -0.60 34.54 14.69
CA TYR A 290 -1.02 35.85 15.18
C TYR A 290 -2.54 35.86 15.45
N PRO A 291 -3.01 36.62 16.45
CA PRO A 291 -4.44 36.75 16.74
C PRO A 291 -5.16 37.50 15.61
N ASP A 292 -6.48 37.36 15.54
CA ASP A 292 -7.33 38.07 14.56
C ASP A 292 -6.89 37.91 13.09
N PHE A 293 -6.38 36.73 12.72
CA PHE A 293 -5.95 36.47 11.35
C PHE A 293 -7.10 36.53 10.35
N GLN A 294 -6.77 36.88 9.11
CA GLN A 294 -7.75 37.05 8.06
C GLN A 294 -8.49 35.72 7.80
N GLN A 295 -9.82 35.77 7.85
CA GLN A 295 -10.67 34.62 7.57
C GLN A 295 -11.34 34.74 6.19
N PRO A 296 -11.71 33.61 5.56
CA PRO A 296 -12.58 33.61 4.41
C PRO A 296 -13.92 34.33 4.67
N PRO A 297 -14.55 34.97 3.66
CA PRO A 297 -15.78 35.75 3.84
C PRO A 297 -16.93 35.01 4.53
N PHE A 298 -17.05 33.70 4.33
CA PHE A 298 -18.13 32.90 4.94
C PHE A 298 -18.04 32.85 6.47
N TYR A 299 -16.85 33.04 7.07
CA TYR A 299 -16.73 33.10 8.53
C TYR A 299 -17.47 34.31 9.10
N GLU A 300 -17.42 35.47 8.44
CA GLU A 300 -18.16 36.67 8.89
C GLU A 300 -19.67 36.39 8.94
N GLU A 301 -20.19 35.69 7.94
CA GLU A 301 -21.61 35.33 7.87
C GLU A 301 -22.01 34.41 9.04
N TYR A 302 -21.22 33.38 9.33
CA TYR A 302 -21.50 32.48 10.45
C TYR A 302 -21.38 33.17 11.79
N PHE A 303 -20.34 33.96 12.01
CA PHE A 303 -20.14 34.66 13.29
C PHE A 303 -21.27 35.66 13.55
N LYS A 304 -21.71 36.39 12.52
CA LYS A 304 -22.87 37.28 12.62
C LYS A 304 -24.16 36.52 12.95
N ARG A 305 -24.39 35.33 12.35
CA ARG A 305 -25.54 34.49 12.67
C ARG A 305 -25.53 33.99 14.12
N TRP A 306 -24.35 33.81 14.71
CA TRP A 306 -24.19 33.36 16.10
C TRP A 306 -24.12 34.51 17.11
N GLY A 307 -24.20 35.78 16.67
CA GLY A 307 -24.05 36.94 17.55
C GLY A 307 -22.63 37.11 18.11
N LEU A 308 -21.61 36.58 17.41
CA LEU A 308 -20.20 36.67 17.77
C LEU A 308 -19.51 37.82 17.04
N ASP A 309 -18.39 38.30 17.61
CA ASP A 309 -17.52 39.29 16.96
C ASP A 309 -16.96 38.75 15.64
N PRO A 310 -17.29 39.35 14.48
CA PRO A 310 -16.84 38.81 13.19
C PRO A 310 -15.33 38.99 13.01
N PRO A 311 -14.66 38.11 12.23
CA PRO A 311 -13.26 38.30 11.87
C PRO A 311 -13.01 39.68 11.27
N LYS A 312 -11.89 40.32 11.66
CA LYS A 312 -11.52 41.64 11.13
C LYS A 312 -11.18 41.52 9.65
N ARG A 313 -11.82 42.34 8.80
CA ARG A 313 -11.41 42.51 7.41
C ARG A 313 -10.04 43.18 7.36
N SER A 314 -9.13 42.68 6.52
CA SER A 314 -7.94 43.44 6.17
C SER A 314 -8.36 44.75 5.49
N ARG A 315 -7.70 45.86 5.85
CA ARG A 315 -7.83 47.13 5.13
C ARG A 315 -7.14 47.04 3.79
#